data_AF-A0A091FZR9-F1
#
_entry.id   AF-A0A091FZR9-F1
#
_cell.length_a   1.000
_cell.length_b   1.000
_cell.length_c   1.000
_cell.angle_alpha   90.00
_cell.angle_beta   90.00
_cell.angle_gamma   90.00
#
_symmetry.space_group_name_H-M   'P 1'
#
loop_
_entity.id
_entity.type
_entity.pdbx_description
1 polymer ?
#
loop_
_entity_poly.entity_id
_entity_poly.type
_entity_poly.pdbx_seq_one_letter_code
_entity_poly.pdbx_strand_id
1 'polypeptide(L)'
;MKIYHQLGHNHLWAFDAYEKHNIGDGFIFTAYSFKYGTIGEKLHGISPAKYLTRSMIDLQYYGKKDSIGGQLATYPFNPVNIEDKSGTRVGAIESIVNGVEYQIELGLKNIIVPIFYYEASDQEKIINLVNKINKSMKTYKKKYGNNRFFLTLPLSNDLVKDPTAVENILEVLTDMNICFDGYYIVCDYSPGYKMKTSIDYDYYKNLSKIFSVLNQQDFKSIYGYANWDALIFTAMSNIDYVTIGTYENLRRFNIKRFLESPSGGPSKGWYFSEKLLNFIRAEDLTLLRSRDCLDLIANDKNIFSDIILDPKYIWSSHKPDVHKNYLLSISRLLSTLAKEDSFEIRKESLLKRVQTARKLYSEIENDFKVYLDNESSNYHLGTWATFLKST
;
A
#
# COMPACT_ATOMS: atom_id res chain seq x y z
N MET A 1 0.81 3.90 -15.19
CA MET A 1 0.77 3.79 -13.71
C MET A 1 1.20 5.12 -13.10
N LYS A 2 0.58 5.50 -11.97
CA LYS A 2 0.98 6.63 -11.10
C LYS A 2 1.36 6.12 -9.72
N ILE A 3 2.21 6.83 -9.01
CA ILE A 3 2.71 6.47 -7.68
C ILE A 3 2.19 7.48 -6.66
N TYR A 4 1.47 7.03 -5.64
CA TYR A 4 0.88 7.92 -4.64
C TYR A 4 1.53 7.70 -3.28
N HIS A 5 1.78 8.77 -2.53
CA HIS A 5 2.20 8.64 -1.14
C HIS A 5 1.01 8.35 -0.25
N GLN A 6 1.00 7.19 0.40
CA GLN A 6 0.07 6.90 1.50
C GLN A 6 0.55 7.69 2.73
N LEU A 7 -0.18 8.72 3.11
CA LEU A 7 0.23 9.67 4.14
C LEU A 7 -0.19 9.22 5.54
N GLY A 8 0.69 9.46 6.50
CA GLY A 8 0.40 9.27 7.93
C GLY A 8 1.27 10.15 8.81
N HIS A 9 1.76 9.60 9.93
CA HIS A 9 2.74 10.29 10.75
C HIS A 9 3.97 10.71 9.94
N ASN A 10 4.53 11.88 10.23
CA ASN A 10 5.60 12.53 9.47
C ASN A 10 5.33 12.64 7.96
N HIS A 11 4.08 12.92 7.57
CA HIS A 11 3.69 13.18 6.17
C HIS A 11 4.54 14.25 5.47
N LEU A 12 5.17 15.16 6.21
CA LEU A 12 6.10 16.15 5.67
C LEU A 12 7.27 15.54 4.92
N TRP A 13 7.72 14.34 5.29
CA TRP A 13 8.79 13.67 4.55
C TRP A 13 8.33 13.23 3.16
N ALA A 14 7.06 12.84 3.01
CA ALA A 14 6.46 12.50 1.73
C ALA A 14 6.26 13.77 0.87
N PHE A 15 5.79 14.87 1.46
CA PHE A 15 5.72 16.16 0.77
C PHE A 15 7.10 16.65 0.32
N ASP A 16 8.11 16.55 1.17
CA ASP A 16 9.48 16.93 0.83
C ASP A 16 10.06 16.04 -0.28
N ALA A 17 9.84 14.72 -0.20
CA ALA A 17 10.21 13.77 -1.26
C ALA A 17 9.54 14.12 -2.61
N TYR A 18 8.26 14.50 -2.57
CA TYR A 18 7.53 14.93 -3.76
C TYR A 18 8.05 16.26 -4.32
N GLU A 19 8.11 17.33 -3.51
CA GLU A 19 8.46 18.68 -3.98
C GLU A 19 9.94 18.81 -4.36
N LYS A 20 10.86 18.23 -3.58
CA LYS A 20 12.31 18.43 -3.78
C LYS A 20 12.97 17.36 -4.64
N HIS A 21 12.39 16.16 -4.68
CA HIS A 21 12.99 15.01 -5.35
C HIS A 21 12.10 14.41 -6.44
N ASN A 22 10.93 15.00 -6.72
CA ASN A 22 9.98 14.55 -7.73
C ASN A 22 9.61 13.06 -7.56
N ILE A 23 9.44 12.62 -6.31
CA ILE A 23 9.05 11.25 -5.98
C ILE A 23 7.53 11.21 -5.85
N GLY A 24 6.86 10.45 -6.71
CA GLY A 24 5.41 10.27 -6.70
C GLY A 24 4.62 11.33 -7.48
N ASP A 25 3.33 11.07 -7.64
CA ASP A 25 2.37 11.79 -8.49
C ASP A 25 1.21 12.41 -7.69
N GLY A 26 1.05 12.02 -6.43
CA GLY A 26 -0.08 12.44 -5.61
C GLY A 26 -0.04 11.85 -4.20
N PHE A 27 -1.14 12.03 -3.48
CA PHE A 27 -1.23 11.72 -2.05
C PHE A 27 -2.54 10.99 -1.71
N ILE A 28 -2.48 10.03 -0.80
CA ILE A 28 -3.68 9.46 -0.17
C ILE A 28 -3.60 9.75 1.33
N PHE A 29 -4.46 10.64 1.80
CA PHE A 29 -4.56 10.96 3.23
C PHE A 29 -5.28 9.84 3.97
N THR A 30 -4.81 9.52 5.17
CA THR A 30 -5.44 8.51 6.05
C THR A 30 -6.19 9.19 7.19
N ALA A 31 -7.50 8.97 7.31
CA ALA A 31 -8.31 9.55 8.38
C ALA A 31 -7.83 9.17 9.80
N TYR A 32 -7.09 8.08 9.94
CA TYR A 32 -6.46 7.66 11.19
C TYR A 32 -5.34 8.61 11.64
N SER A 33 -4.70 9.32 10.70
CA SER A 33 -3.56 10.18 10.98
C SER A 33 -3.90 11.67 10.91
N PHE A 34 -4.97 12.04 10.22
CA PHE A 34 -5.39 13.42 10.01
C PHE A 34 -6.74 13.67 10.66
N LYS A 35 -6.89 14.81 11.34
CA LYS A 35 -8.14 15.20 11.99
C LYS A 35 -9.16 15.68 10.93
N TYR A 36 -10.45 15.48 11.18
CA TYR A 36 -11.51 16.10 10.39
C TYR A 36 -11.31 17.61 10.25
N GLY A 37 -11.54 18.14 9.04
CA GLY A 37 -11.34 19.55 8.68
C GLY A 37 -9.90 19.91 8.29
N THR A 38 -8.88 19.14 8.69
CA THR A 38 -7.47 19.54 8.45
C THR A 38 -6.97 19.30 7.03
N ILE A 39 -7.55 18.34 6.28
CA ILE A 39 -7.06 17.93 4.95
C ILE A 39 -7.27 19.03 3.89
N GLY A 40 -8.09 20.06 4.17
CA GLY A 40 -8.27 21.24 3.30
C GLY A 40 -7.55 22.51 3.77
N GLU A 41 -6.75 22.43 4.83
CA GLU A 41 -6.07 23.58 5.43
C GLU A 41 -4.59 23.69 5.01
N LYS A 42 -3.94 24.80 5.35
CA LYS A 42 -2.52 24.99 5.07
C LYS A 42 -1.68 24.03 5.93
N LEU A 43 -1.10 23.01 5.28
CA LEU A 43 -0.23 22.04 5.94
C LEU A 43 1.22 22.53 5.93
N HIS A 44 1.72 22.99 7.07
CA HIS A 44 3.13 23.38 7.26
C HIS A 44 3.69 24.31 6.18
N GLY A 45 2.93 25.34 5.80
CA GLY A 45 3.35 26.27 4.74
C GLY A 45 2.81 25.94 3.35
N ILE A 46 2.38 24.69 3.12
CA ILE A 46 1.88 24.22 1.82
C ILE A 46 0.40 24.57 1.68
N SER A 47 0.09 25.35 0.64
CA SER A 47 -1.29 25.73 0.32
C SER A 47 -2.10 24.52 -0.19
N PRO A 48 -3.37 24.35 0.20
CA PRO A 48 -4.27 23.30 -0.28
C PRO A 48 -4.30 23.13 -1.80
N ALA A 49 -4.26 24.25 -2.54
CA ALA A 49 -4.27 24.26 -4.00
C ALA A 49 -3.10 23.46 -4.62
N LYS A 50 -1.98 23.30 -3.91
CA LYS A 50 -0.80 22.58 -4.39
C LYS A 50 -0.97 21.06 -4.33
N TYR A 51 -1.77 20.53 -3.40
CA TYR A 51 -1.85 19.09 -3.17
C TYR A 51 -3.24 18.50 -3.44
N LEU A 52 -4.33 19.20 -3.07
CA LEU A 52 -5.70 18.65 -3.10
C LEU A 52 -6.12 18.10 -4.47
N THR A 53 -5.73 18.78 -5.55
CA THR A 53 -6.09 18.36 -6.92
C THR A 53 -5.48 17.01 -7.33
N ARG A 54 -4.47 16.54 -6.60
CA ARG A 54 -3.76 15.28 -6.79
C ARG A 54 -3.94 14.33 -5.60
N SER A 55 -4.90 14.62 -4.72
CA SER A 55 -5.13 13.87 -3.50
C SER A 55 -6.38 13.00 -3.55
N MET A 56 -6.36 11.97 -2.72
CA MET A 56 -7.50 11.14 -2.33
C MET A 56 -7.53 11.04 -0.80
N ILE A 57 -8.63 10.58 -0.22
CA ILE A 57 -8.73 10.33 1.22
C ILE A 57 -9.22 8.90 1.44
N ASP A 58 -8.40 8.09 2.09
CA ASP A 58 -8.84 6.84 2.70
C ASP A 58 -9.47 7.15 4.07
N LEU A 59 -10.80 7.03 4.14
CA LEU A 59 -11.58 7.26 5.36
C LEU A 59 -11.52 6.09 6.36
N GLN A 60 -10.92 4.96 5.97
CA GLN A 60 -10.57 3.83 6.83
C GLN A 60 -11.74 3.26 7.66
N TYR A 61 -12.79 2.80 6.97
CA TYR A 61 -13.97 2.16 7.60
C TYR A 61 -13.70 0.70 8.04
N TYR A 62 -12.44 0.36 8.30
CA TYR A 62 -12.01 -1.02 8.51
C TYR A 62 -12.35 -1.58 9.89
N GLY A 63 -12.43 -0.76 10.93
CA GLY A 63 -12.72 -1.27 12.28
C GLY A 63 -13.09 -0.18 13.27
N LYS A 64 -13.64 -0.60 14.40
CA LYS A 64 -13.80 0.24 15.59
C LYS A 64 -12.74 -0.24 16.58
N LYS A 65 -11.77 0.62 16.90
CA LYS A 65 -10.74 0.28 17.86
C LYS A 65 -11.39 0.19 19.25
N ASP A 66 -11.14 -0.89 20.00
CA ASP A 66 -11.65 -1.06 21.37
C ASP A 66 -11.15 0.03 22.32
N SER A 67 -10.05 0.71 21.97
CA SER A 67 -9.50 1.85 22.70
C SER A 67 -9.57 3.13 21.85
N ILE A 68 -10.55 3.99 22.15
CA ILE A 68 -10.67 5.41 21.80
C ILE A 68 -10.28 5.71 20.34
N GLY A 69 -11.27 5.88 19.46
CA GLY A 69 -11.17 6.05 17.99
C GLY A 69 -10.22 7.12 17.42
N GLY A 70 -9.36 7.75 18.22
CA GLY A 70 -8.27 8.61 17.77
C GLY A 70 -8.76 9.73 16.85
N GLN A 71 -8.06 9.93 15.73
CA GLN A 71 -8.51 10.89 14.72
C GLN A 71 -9.75 10.43 13.96
N LEU A 72 -10.02 9.12 13.85
CA LEU A 72 -11.24 8.62 13.20
C LEU A 72 -12.51 9.11 13.92
N ALA A 73 -12.47 9.20 15.26
CA ALA A 73 -13.58 9.72 16.06
C ALA A 73 -13.90 11.20 15.77
N THR A 74 -12.97 11.95 15.18
CA THR A 74 -13.21 13.35 14.81
C THR A 74 -14.05 13.51 13.55
N TYR A 75 -14.22 12.45 12.76
CA TYR A 75 -15.06 12.45 11.57
C TYR A 75 -16.50 12.06 11.98
N PRO A 76 -17.47 12.98 11.94
CA PRO A 76 -18.80 12.74 12.53
C PRO A 76 -19.54 11.56 11.90
N PHE A 77 -19.28 11.30 10.62
CA PHE A 77 -19.86 10.18 9.87
C PHE A 77 -19.10 8.87 10.02
N ASN A 78 -17.92 8.84 10.66
CA ASN A 78 -17.11 7.62 10.70
C ASN A 78 -17.79 6.54 11.57
N PRO A 79 -17.69 5.26 11.19
CA PRO A 79 -18.29 4.15 11.91
C PRO A 79 -18.00 4.08 13.40
N VAL A 80 -16.85 4.58 13.84
CA VAL A 80 -16.49 4.62 15.26
C VAL A 80 -17.48 5.43 16.10
N ASN A 81 -18.19 6.39 15.48
CA ASN A 81 -19.21 7.23 16.12
C ASN A 81 -20.64 6.69 15.98
N ILE A 82 -20.84 5.61 15.21
CA ILE A 82 -22.15 4.99 15.06
C ILE A 82 -22.39 4.09 16.29
N GLU A 83 -23.24 4.54 17.21
CA GLU A 83 -23.74 3.73 18.32
C GLU A 83 -24.72 2.68 17.78
N ASP A 84 -24.21 1.49 17.44
CA ASP A 84 -25.10 0.35 17.19
C ASP A 84 -24.60 -0.88 17.94
N LYS A 85 -25.30 -1.19 19.04
CA LYS A 85 -25.08 -2.38 19.87
C LYS A 85 -25.70 -3.64 19.26
N SER A 86 -26.49 -3.51 18.18
CA SER A 86 -27.27 -4.62 17.59
C SER A 86 -26.52 -5.46 16.56
N GLY A 87 -25.27 -5.10 16.22
CA GLY A 87 -24.46 -5.78 15.20
C GLY A 87 -24.94 -5.56 13.75
N THR A 88 -26.16 -5.05 13.56
CA THR A 88 -26.69 -4.59 12.28
C THR A 88 -26.24 -3.15 12.12
N ARG A 89 -25.48 -2.78 11.09
CA ARG A 89 -25.05 -1.38 10.92
C ARG A 89 -26.21 -0.54 10.35
N VAL A 90 -27.21 -0.21 11.17
CA VAL A 90 -28.25 0.75 10.78
C VAL A 90 -27.56 2.09 10.52
N GLY A 91 -27.80 2.72 9.37
CA GLY A 91 -27.10 3.94 8.94
C GLY A 91 -25.74 3.74 8.24
N ALA A 92 -25.31 2.49 7.98
CA ALA A 92 -24.07 2.20 7.24
C ALA A 92 -23.93 2.96 5.91
N ILE A 93 -24.99 2.96 5.10
CA ILE A 93 -24.99 3.60 3.79
C ILE A 93 -24.96 5.12 3.92
N GLU A 94 -25.70 5.69 4.87
CA GLU A 94 -25.70 7.13 5.15
C GLU A 94 -24.31 7.61 5.59
N SER A 95 -23.65 6.87 6.49
CA SER A 95 -22.27 7.12 6.90
C SER A 95 -21.29 7.12 5.72
N ILE A 96 -21.43 6.17 4.79
CA ILE A 96 -20.59 6.10 3.58
C ILE A 96 -20.85 7.30 2.67
N VAL A 97 -22.13 7.63 2.45
CA VAL A 97 -22.55 8.77 1.63
C VAL A 97 -22.03 10.08 2.19
N ASN A 98 -22.16 10.33 3.49
CA ASN A 98 -21.64 11.53 4.15
C ASN A 98 -20.11 11.63 4.01
N GLY A 99 -19.40 10.50 4.05
CA GLY A 99 -17.95 10.45 3.80
C GLY A 99 -17.59 10.76 2.35
N VAL A 100 -18.41 10.37 1.39
CA VAL A 100 -18.27 10.73 -0.03
C VAL A 100 -18.54 12.23 -0.23
N GLU A 101 -19.60 12.76 0.36
CA GLU A 101 -19.95 14.19 0.27
C GLU A 101 -18.84 15.08 0.83
N TYR A 102 -18.30 14.74 2.00
CA TYR A 102 -17.16 15.43 2.57
C TYR A 102 -15.95 15.51 1.61
N GLN A 103 -15.63 14.40 0.93
CA GLN A 103 -14.52 14.39 -0.04
C GLN A 103 -14.81 15.26 -1.27
N ILE A 104 -16.08 15.30 -1.73
CA ILE A 104 -16.51 16.14 -2.85
C ILE A 104 -16.48 17.63 -2.46
N GLU A 105 -16.95 17.98 -1.27
CA GLU A 105 -16.94 19.34 -0.73
C GLU A 105 -15.52 19.89 -0.56
N LEU A 106 -14.55 19.02 -0.24
CA LEU A 106 -13.12 19.36 -0.24
C LEU A 106 -12.55 19.62 -1.65
N GLY A 107 -13.31 19.36 -2.72
CA GLY A 107 -12.89 19.57 -4.09
C GLY A 107 -12.01 18.45 -4.67
N LEU A 108 -12.02 17.25 -4.06
CA LEU A 108 -11.26 16.10 -4.58
C LEU A 108 -11.89 15.56 -5.86
N LYS A 109 -11.06 15.27 -6.87
CA LYS A 109 -11.54 14.70 -8.14
C LYS A 109 -11.72 13.18 -8.06
N ASN A 110 -10.83 12.51 -7.35
CA ASN A 110 -10.85 11.07 -7.14
C ASN A 110 -11.36 10.80 -5.73
N ILE A 111 -12.50 10.15 -5.62
CA ILE A 111 -13.22 9.88 -4.37
C ILE A 111 -13.07 8.40 -4.03
N ILE A 112 -12.51 8.10 -2.86
CA ILE A 112 -12.50 6.72 -2.36
C ILE A 112 -13.81 6.51 -1.60
N VAL A 113 -14.66 5.63 -2.11
CA VAL A 113 -15.92 5.25 -1.47
C VAL A 113 -15.58 4.20 -0.42
N PRO A 114 -15.75 4.50 0.89
CA PRO A 114 -15.39 3.56 1.93
C PRO A 114 -16.35 2.35 1.94
N ILE A 115 -15.80 1.19 2.29
CA ILE A 115 -16.57 0.00 2.65
C ILE A 115 -16.01 -0.51 3.98
N PHE A 116 -16.83 -1.28 4.69
CA PHE A 116 -16.38 -1.93 5.89
C PHE A 116 -15.55 -3.18 5.60
N TYR A 117 -14.60 -3.46 6.49
CA TYR A 117 -13.91 -4.75 6.51
C TYR A 117 -14.82 -5.85 7.06
N TYR A 118 -14.73 -7.04 6.46
CA TYR A 118 -15.32 -8.28 6.93
C TYR A 118 -14.30 -9.41 6.69
N GLU A 119 -14.33 -10.44 7.54
CA GLU A 119 -13.50 -11.63 7.36
C GLU A 119 -14.00 -12.51 6.22
N ALA A 120 -13.18 -13.47 5.78
CA ALA A 120 -13.50 -14.37 4.67
C ALA A 120 -14.81 -15.15 4.89
N SER A 121 -15.07 -15.57 6.14
CA SER A 121 -16.31 -16.27 6.53
C SER A 121 -17.58 -15.43 6.35
N ASP A 122 -17.44 -14.11 6.21
CA ASP A 122 -18.52 -13.13 6.08
C ASP A 122 -18.64 -12.57 4.66
N GLN A 123 -18.14 -13.27 3.65
CA GLN A 123 -18.10 -12.82 2.26
C GLN A 123 -19.45 -12.32 1.73
N GLU A 124 -20.56 -12.98 2.07
CA GLU A 124 -21.90 -12.55 1.65
C GLU A 124 -22.24 -11.14 2.16
N LYS A 125 -21.73 -10.73 3.33
CA LYS A 125 -21.92 -9.37 3.86
C LYS A 125 -21.18 -8.35 3.01
N ILE A 126 -19.98 -8.69 2.50
CA ILE A 126 -19.23 -7.84 1.57
C ILE A 126 -20.06 -7.64 0.30
N ILE A 127 -20.49 -8.74 -0.33
CA ILE A 127 -21.28 -8.73 -1.58
C ILE A 127 -22.57 -7.90 -1.42
N ASN A 128 -23.33 -8.16 -0.36
CA ASN A 128 -24.57 -7.43 -0.08
C ASN A 128 -24.33 -5.94 0.12
N LEU A 129 -23.23 -5.57 0.77
CA LEU A 129 -22.87 -4.18 1.01
C LEU A 129 -22.41 -3.49 -0.28
N VAL A 130 -21.60 -4.14 -1.11
CA VAL A 130 -21.21 -3.63 -2.44
C VAL A 130 -22.46 -3.27 -3.25
N ASN A 131 -23.44 -4.17 -3.30
CA ASN A 131 -24.70 -3.94 -4.04
C ASN A 131 -25.50 -2.74 -3.49
N LYS A 132 -25.60 -2.61 -2.16
CA LYS A 132 -26.29 -1.48 -1.51
C LYS A 132 -25.59 -0.14 -1.76
N ILE A 133 -24.25 -0.13 -1.68
CA ILE A 133 -23.44 1.06 -1.98
C ILE A 133 -23.59 1.40 -3.45
N ASN A 134 -23.44 0.44 -4.37
CA ASN A 134 -23.59 0.65 -5.81
C ASN A 134 -24.94 1.31 -6.15
N LYS A 135 -26.04 0.77 -5.59
CA LYS A 135 -27.38 1.36 -5.79
C LYS A 135 -27.45 2.82 -5.34
N SER A 136 -26.85 3.14 -4.19
CA SER A 136 -26.86 4.50 -3.62
C SER A 136 -25.96 5.45 -4.41
N MET A 137 -24.83 4.95 -4.91
CA MET A 137 -23.82 5.73 -5.62
C MET A 137 -24.20 6.06 -7.06
N LYS A 138 -25.16 5.35 -7.68
CA LYS A 138 -25.67 5.69 -9.03
C LYS A 138 -26.18 7.14 -9.13
N THR A 139 -26.89 7.62 -8.11
CA THR A 139 -27.38 9.01 -8.07
C THR A 139 -26.23 10.01 -7.96
N TYR A 140 -25.23 9.71 -7.13
CA TYR A 140 -24.03 10.54 -6.97
C TYR A 140 -23.18 10.59 -8.23
N LYS A 141 -23.00 9.45 -8.91
CA LYS A 141 -22.30 9.39 -10.19
C LYS A 141 -22.97 10.26 -11.25
N LYS A 142 -24.30 10.30 -11.29
CA LYS A 142 -25.06 11.19 -12.18
C LYS A 142 -24.91 12.67 -11.80
N LYS A 143 -25.00 13.00 -10.51
CA LYS A 143 -24.92 14.39 -10.00
C LYS A 143 -23.51 14.97 -10.13
N TYR A 144 -22.49 14.16 -9.89
CA TYR A 144 -21.09 14.55 -9.83
C TYR A 144 -20.25 13.81 -10.88
N GLY A 145 -20.74 13.78 -12.13
CA GLY A 145 -20.14 12.98 -13.22
C GLY A 145 -18.69 13.33 -13.57
N ASN A 146 -18.20 14.50 -13.15
CA ASN A 146 -16.79 14.88 -13.30
C ASN A 146 -15.86 14.22 -12.26
N ASN A 147 -16.41 13.66 -11.19
CA ASN A 147 -15.67 12.92 -10.18
C ASN A 147 -15.53 11.44 -10.56
N ARG A 148 -14.42 10.86 -10.14
CA ARG A 148 -14.16 9.43 -10.25
C ARG A 148 -14.34 8.77 -8.89
N PHE A 149 -15.07 7.67 -8.84
CA PHE A 149 -15.42 6.94 -7.63
C PHE A 149 -14.72 5.59 -7.62
N PHE A 150 -13.93 5.36 -6.58
CA PHE A 150 -13.18 4.12 -6.37
C PHE A 150 -13.72 3.42 -5.13
N LEU A 151 -14.37 2.28 -5.30
CA LEU A 151 -14.85 1.52 -4.14
C LEU A 151 -13.67 0.89 -3.40
N THR A 152 -13.60 1.11 -2.09
CA THR A 152 -12.61 0.40 -1.26
C THR A 152 -12.90 -1.08 -1.30
N LEU A 153 -11.88 -1.92 -1.47
CA LEU A 153 -11.97 -3.37 -1.42
C LEU A 153 -10.94 -3.88 -0.41
N PRO A 154 -11.32 -4.00 0.87
CA PRO A 154 -10.48 -4.60 1.89
C PRO A 154 -10.56 -6.11 1.78
N LEU A 155 -9.43 -6.74 1.52
CA LEU A 155 -9.31 -8.18 1.38
C LEU A 155 -8.51 -8.75 2.54
N SER A 156 -9.10 -9.70 3.27
CA SER A 156 -8.36 -10.45 4.29
C SER A 156 -7.40 -11.43 3.62
N ASN A 157 -6.35 -11.83 4.35
CA ASN A 157 -5.38 -12.81 3.88
C ASN A 157 -6.05 -14.13 3.46
N ASP A 158 -7.03 -14.60 4.23
CA ASP A 158 -7.69 -15.88 4.00
C ASP A 158 -8.62 -15.82 2.79
N LEU A 159 -9.29 -14.68 2.58
CA LEU A 159 -10.13 -14.44 1.43
C LEU A 159 -9.31 -14.47 0.14
N VAL A 160 -8.15 -13.80 0.11
CA VAL A 160 -7.29 -13.79 -1.10
C VAL A 160 -6.73 -15.18 -1.40
N LYS A 161 -6.47 -16.02 -0.40
CA LYS A 161 -5.96 -17.38 -0.63
C LYS A 161 -7.03 -18.35 -1.12
N ASP A 162 -8.31 -18.08 -0.86
CA ASP A 162 -9.41 -18.90 -1.35
C ASP A 162 -9.79 -18.50 -2.79
N PRO A 163 -9.47 -19.33 -3.81
CA PRO A 163 -9.81 -19.03 -5.19
C PRO A 163 -11.33 -18.93 -5.42
N THR A 164 -12.14 -19.67 -4.67
CA THR A 164 -13.61 -19.63 -4.79
C THR A 164 -14.14 -18.29 -4.27
N ALA A 165 -13.63 -17.84 -3.13
CA ALA A 165 -13.98 -16.54 -2.57
C ALA A 165 -13.60 -15.40 -3.53
N VAL A 166 -12.42 -15.51 -4.16
CA VAL A 166 -11.95 -14.54 -5.16
C VAL A 166 -12.86 -14.50 -6.39
N GLU A 167 -13.28 -15.64 -6.94
CA GLU A 167 -14.22 -15.67 -8.08
C GLU A 167 -15.55 -15.00 -7.73
N ASN A 168 -16.13 -15.38 -6.59
CA ASN A 168 -17.43 -14.87 -6.14
C ASN A 168 -17.40 -13.35 -5.91
N ILE A 169 -16.27 -12.80 -5.42
CA ILE A 169 -16.10 -11.35 -5.32
C ILE A 169 -15.97 -10.72 -6.70
N LEU A 170 -15.12 -11.27 -7.57
CA LEU A 170 -14.91 -10.72 -8.90
C LEU A 170 -16.21 -10.66 -9.71
N GLU A 171 -17.05 -11.70 -9.65
CA GLU A 171 -18.36 -11.73 -10.32
C GLU A 171 -19.21 -10.50 -9.95
N VAL A 172 -19.27 -10.17 -8.66
CA VAL A 172 -20.04 -9.02 -8.16
C VAL A 172 -19.37 -7.69 -8.52
N LEU A 173 -18.05 -7.62 -8.44
CA LEU A 173 -17.31 -6.40 -8.77
C LEU A 173 -17.35 -6.10 -10.28
N THR A 174 -17.51 -7.11 -11.13
CA THR A 174 -17.54 -6.92 -12.59
C THR A 174 -18.95 -6.92 -13.19
N ASP A 175 -19.99 -6.89 -12.36
CA ASP A 175 -21.38 -6.80 -12.85
C ASP A 175 -21.59 -5.52 -13.68
N MET A 176 -22.27 -5.64 -14.83
CA MET A 176 -22.51 -4.53 -15.75
C MET A 176 -23.25 -3.33 -15.12
N ASN A 177 -23.93 -3.53 -14.00
CA ASN A 177 -24.65 -2.47 -13.28
C ASN A 177 -23.76 -1.69 -12.31
N ILE A 178 -22.48 -2.04 -12.16
CA ILE A 178 -21.53 -1.31 -11.32
C ILE A 178 -21.30 0.10 -11.88
N CYS A 179 -21.35 1.10 -11.00
CA CYS A 179 -21.18 2.52 -11.37
C CYS A 179 -19.84 3.14 -10.93
N PHE A 180 -18.93 2.33 -10.37
CA PHE A 180 -17.61 2.79 -9.95
C PHE A 180 -16.65 2.86 -11.14
N ASP A 181 -15.72 3.82 -11.10
CA ASP A 181 -14.65 3.92 -12.09
C ASP A 181 -13.51 2.92 -11.80
N GLY A 182 -13.51 2.32 -10.61
CA GLY A 182 -12.44 1.46 -10.16
C GLY A 182 -12.51 1.08 -8.69
N TYR A 183 -11.40 0.52 -8.20
CA TYR A 183 -11.29 -0.02 -6.85
C TYR A 183 -10.03 0.47 -6.13
N TYR A 184 -10.20 0.87 -4.87
CA TYR A 184 -9.11 1.08 -3.91
C TYR A 184 -8.89 -0.20 -3.12
N ILE A 185 -7.95 -1.02 -3.59
CA ILE A 185 -7.70 -2.36 -3.08
C ILE A 185 -6.69 -2.27 -1.95
N VAL A 186 -7.06 -2.75 -0.77
CA VAL A 186 -6.16 -2.92 0.37
C VAL A 186 -6.21 -4.37 0.78
N CYS A 187 -5.05 -4.99 0.97
CA CYS A 187 -4.97 -6.41 1.21
C CYS A 187 -4.15 -6.68 2.46
N ASP A 188 -4.73 -7.42 3.39
CA ASP A 188 -3.95 -7.98 4.50
C ASP A 188 -3.16 -9.19 3.98
N TYR A 189 -2.02 -9.43 4.60
CA TYR A 189 -1.24 -10.63 4.38
C TYR A 189 -0.60 -11.07 5.69
N SER A 190 -0.47 -12.38 5.83
CA SER A 190 0.21 -13.00 6.96
C SER A 190 1.63 -13.37 6.57
N PRO A 191 2.63 -12.50 6.77
CA PRO A 191 4.02 -12.88 6.55
C PRO A 191 4.44 -13.92 7.59
N GLY A 192 5.40 -14.77 7.23
CA GLY A 192 6.05 -15.66 8.18
C GLY A 192 6.73 -14.91 9.33
N TYR A 193 7.17 -15.66 10.35
CA TYR A 193 7.88 -15.09 11.49
C TYR A 193 9.10 -14.27 11.03
N LYS A 194 9.18 -13.01 11.49
CA LYS A 194 10.21 -12.03 11.10
C LYS A 194 10.37 -11.85 9.58
N MET A 195 9.28 -12.00 8.83
CA MET A 195 9.20 -11.64 7.43
C MET A 195 8.33 -10.39 7.27
N LYS A 196 8.49 -9.69 6.15
CA LYS A 196 7.82 -8.41 5.89
C LYS A 196 6.89 -8.45 4.70
N THR A 197 6.98 -9.48 3.85
CA THR A 197 6.15 -9.72 2.67
C THR A 197 5.65 -11.15 2.69
N SER A 198 4.62 -11.44 1.91
CA SER A 198 4.10 -12.80 1.78
C SER A 198 5.13 -13.73 1.10
N ILE A 199 5.18 -14.99 1.54
CA ILE A 199 5.85 -16.09 0.83
C ILE A 199 4.85 -17.07 0.21
N ASP A 200 3.57 -16.76 0.31
CA ASP A 200 2.48 -17.61 -0.14
C ASP A 200 2.24 -17.41 -1.63
N TYR A 201 2.30 -18.49 -2.39
CA TYR A 201 2.09 -18.47 -3.84
C TYR A 201 0.65 -18.10 -4.21
N ASP A 202 -0.34 -18.62 -3.49
CA ASP A 202 -1.76 -18.39 -3.80
C ASP A 202 -2.15 -16.94 -3.55
N TYR A 203 -1.52 -16.30 -2.54
CA TYR A 203 -1.64 -14.85 -2.36
C TYR A 203 -1.24 -14.06 -3.62
N TYR A 204 -0.05 -14.34 -4.18
CA TYR A 204 0.43 -13.63 -5.37
C TYR A 204 -0.43 -13.92 -6.59
N LYS A 205 -0.79 -15.19 -6.79
CA LYS A 205 -1.62 -15.64 -7.91
C LYS A 205 -2.99 -14.98 -7.90
N ASN A 206 -3.70 -15.06 -6.78
CA ASN A 206 -5.07 -14.61 -6.70
C ASN A 206 -5.18 -13.08 -6.66
N LEU A 207 -4.26 -12.39 -5.96
CA LEU A 207 -4.25 -10.92 -6.00
C LEU A 207 -3.87 -10.37 -7.38
N SER A 208 -2.93 -11.02 -8.10
CA SER A 208 -2.65 -10.68 -9.50
C SER A 208 -3.85 -10.94 -10.41
N LYS A 209 -4.61 -12.02 -10.17
CA LYS A 209 -5.86 -12.29 -10.88
C LYS A 209 -6.88 -11.18 -10.66
N ILE A 210 -7.06 -10.71 -9.43
CA ILE A 210 -7.97 -9.60 -9.13
C ILE A 210 -7.60 -8.36 -9.95
N PHE A 211 -6.33 -7.94 -9.93
CA PHE A 211 -5.89 -6.78 -10.73
C PHE A 211 -6.09 -6.99 -12.23
N SER A 212 -5.75 -8.18 -12.74
CA SER A 212 -5.88 -8.51 -14.16
C SER A 212 -7.34 -8.49 -14.64
N VAL A 213 -8.25 -9.16 -13.91
CA VAL A 213 -9.67 -9.21 -14.26
C VAL A 213 -10.30 -7.82 -14.22
N LEU A 214 -10.03 -7.04 -13.17
CA LEU A 214 -10.56 -5.68 -13.07
C LEU A 214 -10.04 -4.79 -14.22
N ASN A 215 -8.76 -4.91 -14.58
CA ASN A 215 -8.19 -4.17 -15.70
C ASN A 215 -8.80 -4.58 -17.05
N GLN A 216 -9.05 -5.87 -17.27
CA GLN A 216 -9.70 -6.39 -18.49
C GLN A 216 -11.14 -5.91 -18.64
N GLN A 217 -11.79 -5.55 -17.54
CA GLN A 217 -13.14 -4.95 -17.51
C GLN A 217 -13.10 -3.41 -17.48
N ASP A 218 -11.95 -2.80 -17.85
CA ASP A 218 -11.70 -1.36 -17.91
C ASP A 218 -11.82 -0.61 -16.56
N PHE A 219 -11.89 -1.34 -15.44
CA PHE A 219 -11.84 -0.73 -14.12
C PHE A 219 -10.43 -0.26 -13.78
N LYS A 220 -10.37 0.90 -13.14
CA LYS A 220 -9.13 1.45 -12.62
C LYS A 220 -8.76 0.82 -11.28
N SER A 221 -7.49 0.49 -11.07
CA SER A 221 -7.04 -0.11 -9.81
C SER A 221 -6.07 0.80 -9.04
N ILE A 222 -6.32 0.96 -7.75
CA ILE A 222 -5.42 1.61 -6.81
C ILE A 222 -4.97 0.57 -5.79
N TYR A 223 -3.68 0.22 -5.76
CA TYR A 223 -3.13 -0.68 -4.73
C TYR A 223 -2.67 0.14 -3.51
N GLY A 224 -3.52 0.15 -2.49
CA GLY A 224 -3.31 0.87 -1.23
C GLY A 224 -2.46 0.07 -0.24
N TYR A 225 -1.70 0.80 0.60
CA TYR A 225 -0.74 0.23 1.55
C TYR A 225 0.20 -0.81 0.91
N ALA A 226 0.63 -0.54 -0.32
CA ALA A 226 1.43 -1.48 -1.07
C ALA A 226 2.85 -1.59 -0.48
N ASN A 227 3.35 -2.82 -0.38
CA ASN A 227 4.72 -3.07 0.03
C ASN A 227 5.64 -3.20 -1.20
N TRP A 228 6.92 -3.54 -1.02
CA TRP A 228 7.81 -3.72 -2.19
C TRP A 228 7.50 -4.96 -3.03
N ASP A 229 6.60 -5.83 -2.56
CA ASP A 229 6.00 -6.89 -3.37
C ASP A 229 5.04 -6.36 -4.45
N ALA A 230 4.70 -5.07 -4.41
CA ALA A 230 4.06 -4.35 -5.53
C ALA A 230 4.82 -4.48 -6.85
N LEU A 231 6.14 -4.76 -6.81
CA LEU A 231 6.93 -5.06 -8.00
C LEU A 231 6.38 -6.26 -8.76
N ILE A 232 5.95 -7.31 -8.05
CA ILE A 232 5.36 -8.52 -8.64
C ILE A 232 4.05 -8.16 -9.35
N PHE A 233 3.15 -7.46 -8.65
CA PHE A 233 1.86 -7.11 -9.22
C PHE A 233 1.99 -6.14 -10.40
N THR A 234 2.94 -5.21 -10.35
CA THR A 234 3.26 -4.29 -11.46
C THR A 234 3.84 -5.03 -12.67
N ALA A 235 4.61 -6.09 -12.44
CA ALA A 235 5.15 -6.90 -13.53
C ALA A 235 4.08 -7.78 -14.20
N MET A 236 3.09 -8.23 -13.43
CA MET A 236 2.09 -9.20 -13.88
C MET A 236 0.74 -8.58 -14.29
N SER A 237 0.50 -7.31 -13.96
CA SER A 237 -0.79 -6.66 -14.20
C SER A 237 -0.64 -5.16 -14.43
N ASN A 238 -1.64 -4.55 -15.06
CA ASN A 238 -1.70 -3.10 -15.21
C ASN A 238 -2.42 -2.49 -14.00
N ILE A 239 -1.62 -1.93 -13.09
CA ILE A 239 -2.14 -1.14 -11.97
C ILE A 239 -2.10 0.35 -12.33
N ASP A 240 -3.22 1.05 -12.18
CA ASP A 240 -3.27 2.47 -12.52
C ASP A 240 -2.58 3.34 -11.47
N TYR A 241 -2.72 2.98 -10.19
CA TYR A 241 -2.14 3.70 -9.07
C TYR A 241 -1.53 2.74 -8.04
N VAL A 242 -0.28 2.92 -7.66
CA VAL A 242 0.38 2.15 -6.58
C VAL A 242 0.80 3.10 -5.48
N THR A 243 0.59 2.70 -4.23
CA THR A 243 0.99 3.51 -3.08
C THR A 243 2.40 3.22 -2.61
N ILE A 244 3.06 4.22 -2.03
CA ILE A 244 4.33 4.10 -1.31
C ILE A 244 4.19 4.83 0.03
N GLY A 245 4.87 4.36 1.07
CA GLY A 245 4.73 4.90 2.42
C GLY A 245 6.06 5.07 3.13
N THR A 246 6.17 6.07 4.01
CA THR A 246 7.37 6.29 4.82
C THR A 246 7.56 5.16 5.84
N TYR A 247 6.48 4.76 6.51
CA TYR A 247 6.49 3.76 7.56
C TYR A 247 5.88 2.42 7.10
N GLU A 248 6.23 1.34 7.79
CA GLU A 248 5.74 -0.02 7.47
C GLU A 248 4.20 -0.10 7.53
N ASN A 249 3.57 0.54 8.51
CA ASN A 249 2.11 0.59 8.63
C ASN A 249 1.41 1.42 7.54
N LEU A 250 2.16 2.11 6.68
CA LEU A 250 1.68 2.80 5.46
C LEU A 250 2.00 1.99 4.19
N ARG A 251 2.70 0.86 4.33
CA ARG A 251 3.12 -0.08 3.26
C ARG A 251 2.62 -1.51 3.53
N ARG A 252 1.78 -1.65 4.55
CA ARG A 252 1.17 -2.90 4.96
C ARG A 252 -0.16 -2.58 5.58
N PHE A 253 -1.23 -2.97 4.89
CA PHE A 253 -2.54 -3.03 5.50
C PHE A 253 -2.54 -4.17 6.52
N ASN A 254 -3.07 -3.91 7.71
CA ASN A 254 -3.20 -4.90 8.78
C ASN A 254 -4.45 -4.54 9.58
N ILE A 255 -5.46 -5.41 9.55
CA ILE A 255 -6.74 -5.14 10.20
C ILE A 255 -6.60 -4.98 11.73
N LYS A 256 -5.65 -5.68 12.36
CA LYS A 256 -5.43 -5.63 13.82
C LYS A 256 -5.12 -4.22 14.31
N ARG A 257 -4.52 -3.36 13.47
CA ARG A 257 -4.27 -1.95 13.81
C ARG A 257 -5.57 -1.17 14.10
N PHE A 258 -6.68 -1.59 13.52
CA PHE A 258 -7.99 -0.95 13.63
C PHE A 258 -8.88 -1.60 14.69
N LEU A 259 -8.51 -2.78 15.19
CA LEU A 259 -9.27 -3.54 16.18
C LEU A 259 -8.60 -3.51 17.55
N GLU A 260 -7.30 -3.76 17.59
CA GLU A 260 -6.52 -3.95 18.81
C GLU A 260 -5.69 -2.70 19.17
N SER A 261 -5.27 -2.64 20.44
CA SER A 261 -4.24 -1.67 20.83
C SER A 261 -2.89 -2.09 20.25
N PRO A 262 -2.08 -1.16 19.70
CA PRO A 262 -0.80 -1.52 19.09
C PRO A 262 0.08 -2.28 20.08
N SER A 263 0.47 -3.50 19.73
CA SER A 263 1.50 -4.26 20.43
C SER A 263 2.79 -4.22 19.61
N GLY A 264 3.89 -3.83 20.23
CA GLY A 264 5.20 -3.74 19.57
C GLY A 264 6.12 -2.68 20.16
N GLY A 265 7.41 -2.99 20.22
CA GLY A 265 8.45 -2.05 20.61
C GLY A 265 8.95 -1.20 19.45
N PRO A 266 9.70 -0.13 19.73
CA PRO A 266 10.31 0.70 18.69
C PRO A 266 11.28 -0.13 17.84
N SER A 267 11.12 -0.07 16.51
CA SER A 267 12.10 -0.64 15.58
C SER A 267 13.28 0.32 15.42
N LYS A 268 14.49 -0.25 15.33
CA LYS A 268 15.68 0.51 14.92
C LYS A 268 15.57 1.00 13.47
N GLY A 269 14.64 0.48 12.66
CA GLY A 269 14.46 0.86 11.27
C GLY A 269 15.28 -0.01 10.31
N TRP A 270 15.13 0.27 9.02
CA TRP A 270 15.69 -0.55 7.96
C TRP A 270 16.16 0.29 6.77
N TYR A 271 17.18 -0.19 6.08
CA TYR A 271 17.66 0.35 4.80
C TYR A 271 17.14 -0.53 3.67
N PHE A 272 16.48 0.05 2.67
CA PHE A 272 16.06 -0.71 1.50
C PHE A 272 17.20 -0.80 0.49
N SER A 273 17.56 -2.01 0.09
CA SER A 273 18.53 -2.28 -0.98
C SER A 273 17.78 -2.71 -2.25
N GLU A 274 17.94 -1.97 -3.33
CA GLU A 274 17.44 -2.34 -4.65
C GLU A 274 18.17 -3.55 -5.22
N LYS A 275 19.46 -3.71 -4.88
CA LYS A 275 20.30 -4.83 -5.31
C LYS A 275 19.84 -6.15 -4.70
N LEU A 276 19.46 -6.14 -3.42
CA LEU A 276 18.94 -7.31 -2.72
C LEU A 276 17.41 -7.45 -2.80
N LEU A 277 16.71 -6.45 -3.35
CA LEU A 277 15.24 -6.35 -3.37
C LEU A 277 14.59 -6.51 -1.99
N ASN A 278 15.27 -6.05 -0.94
CA ASN A 278 14.80 -6.23 0.43
C ASN A 278 15.24 -5.10 1.37
N PHE A 279 14.60 -5.04 2.53
CA PHE A 279 15.06 -4.26 3.67
C PHE A 279 16.16 -4.99 4.45
N ILE A 280 17.19 -4.24 4.83
CA ILE A 280 18.31 -4.64 5.66
C ILE A 280 18.13 -3.96 7.02
N ARG A 281 18.17 -4.72 8.12
CA ARG A 281 18.08 -4.15 9.47
C ARG A 281 19.29 -3.26 9.75
N ALA A 282 19.09 -2.25 10.59
CA ALA A 282 20.17 -1.38 11.06
C ALA A 282 21.36 -2.16 11.68
N GLU A 283 21.07 -3.28 12.34
CA GLU A 283 22.07 -4.14 12.97
C GLU A 283 22.92 -4.87 11.91
N ASP A 284 22.28 -5.39 10.86
CA ASP A 284 22.96 -6.07 9.76
C ASP A 284 23.79 -5.09 8.92
N LEU A 285 23.37 -3.84 8.80
CA LEU A 285 24.17 -2.77 8.18
C LEU A 285 25.52 -2.56 8.89
N THR A 286 25.54 -2.67 10.21
CA THR A 286 26.78 -2.54 10.99
C THR A 286 27.73 -3.70 10.68
N LEU A 287 27.19 -4.91 10.56
CA LEU A 287 27.96 -6.10 10.17
C LEU A 287 28.50 -5.94 8.74
N LEU A 288 27.66 -5.56 7.79
CA LEU A 288 28.07 -5.34 6.39
C LEU A 288 29.17 -4.28 6.28
N ARG A 289 29.07 -3.19 7.05
CA ARG A 289 30.11 -2.15 7.12
C ARG A 289 31.44 -2.69 7.65
N SER A 290 31.43 -3.51 8.69
CA SER A 290 32.65 -4.11 9.25
C SER A 290 33.32 -5.15 8.35
N ARG A 291 32.60 -5.65 7.34
CA ARG A 291 33.07 -6.65 6.38
C ARG A 291 33.30 -6.06 4.98
N ASP A 292 33.26 -4.74 4.84
CA ASP A 292 33.54 -4.02 3.60
C ASP A 292 32.69 -4.49 2.40
N CYS A 293 31.39 -4.72 2.63
CA CYS A 293 30.46 -5.22 1.62
C CYS A 293 29.27 -4.27 1.36
N LEU A 294 29.41 -2.99 1.71
CA LEU A 294 28.36 -1.99 1.47
C LEU A 294 28.07 -1.78 -0.01
N ASP A 295 29.08 -1.91 -0.88
CA ASP A 295 28.91 -1.75 -2.33
C ASP A 295 27.95 -2.78 -2.95
N LEU A 296 27.86 -3.97 -2.34
CA LEU A 296 26.95 -5.03 -2.77
C LEU A 296 25.48 -4.71 -2.48
N ILE A 297 25.22 -3.78 -1.56
CA ILE A 297 23.87 -3.39 -1.15
C ILE A 297 23.49 -1.93 -1.50
N ALA A 298 24.48 -1.10 -1.87
CA ALA A 298 24.31 0.31 -2.17
C ALA A 298 23.38 0.54 -3.38
N ASN A 299 22.53 1.56 -3.29
CA ASN A 299 21.62 1.94 -4.37
C ASN A 299 22.28 2.97 -5.30
N ASP A 300 22.68 2.55 -6.50
CA ASP A 300 23.57 3.33 -7.40
C ASP A 300 23.08 4.73 -7.81
N LYS A 301 21.77 5.02 -7.72
CA LYS A 301 21.20 6.34 -8.06
C LYS A 301 20.31 6.88 -6.95
N ASN A 302 20.75 6.79 -5.70
CA ASN A 302 19.94 7.21 -4.55
C ASN A 302 20.79 7.99 -3.56
N ILE A 303 20.65 9.32 -3.57
CA ILE A 303 21.40 10.22 -2.67
C ILE A 303 21.24 9.89 -1.18
N PHE A 304 20.09 9.33 -0.79
CA PHE A 304 19.84 8.97 0.60
C PHE A 304 20.57 7.67 0.98
N SER A 305 20.76 6.77 0.01
CA SER A 305 21.63 5.61 0.19
C SER A 305 23.06 6.06 0.49
N ASP A 306 23.59 6.99 -0.29
CA ASP A 306 24.95 7.51 -0.10
C ASP A 306 25.12 8.13 1.30
N ILE A 307 24.15 8.95 1.73
CA ILE A 307 24.12 9.56 3.06
C ILE A 307 24.09 8.51 4.17
N ILE A 308 23.24 7.48 4.04
CA ILE A 308 23.07 6.45 5.07
C ILE A 308 24.30 5.55 5.19
N LEU A 309 24.92 5.21 4.05
CA LEU A 309 26.04 4.29 4.00
C LEU A 309 27.36 4.95 4.40
N ASP A 310 27.45 6.29 4.37
CA ASP A 310 28.60 7.04 4.88
C ASP A 310 29.01 6.55 6.30
N PRO A 311 30.30 6.24 6.54
CA PRO A 311 30.78 5.74 7.82
C PRO A 311 30.45 6.64 9.03
N LYS A 312 30.31 7.95 8.81
CA LYS A 312 29.98 8.95 9.84
C LYS A 312 28.47 9.08 10.08
N TYR A 313 27.64 8.41 9.30
CA TYR A 313 26.20 8.46 9.49
C TYR A 313 25.79 7.77 10.79
N ILE A 314 25.22 8.56 11.70
CA ILE A 314 24.63 8.07 12.94
C ILE A 314 23.22 7.56 12.65
N TRP A 315 23.02 6.25 12.74
CA TRP A 315 21.75 5.62 12.41
C TRP A 315 20.61 6.04 13.37
N SER A 316 19.43 6.32 12.81
CA SER A 316 18.19 6.54 13.56
C SER A 316 16.96 6.37 12.67
N SER A 317 15.95 5.64 13.14
CA SER A 317 14.65 5.48 12.47
C SER A 317 13.79 6.75 12.48
N HIS A 318 14.25 7.82 13.13
CA HIS A 318 13.60 9.13 13.09
C HIS A 318 14.24 10.09 12.08
N LYS A 319 15.26 9.65 11.34
CA LYS A 319 15.88 10.46 10.29
C LYS A 319 15.13 10.30 8.97
N PRO A 320 14.83 11.40 8.26
CA PRO A 320 14.10 11.36 6.99
C PRO A 320 14.84 10.57 5.92
N ASP A 321 16.17 10.57 5.93
CA ASP A 321 17.00 9.91 4.90
C ASP A 321 16.68 8.42 4.79
N VAL A 322 16.49 7.73 5.92
CA VAL A 322 16.15 6.29 5.97
C VAL A 322 14.86 6.00 5.21
N HIS A 323 13.85 6.86 5.38
CA HIS A 323 12.55 6.69 4.74
C HIS A 323 12.58 7.13 3.27
N LYS A 324 13.25 8.24 2.97
CA LYS A 324 13.38 8.74 1.60
C LYS A 324 14.23 7.84 0.71
N ASN A 325 15.21 7.12 1.28
CA ASN A 325 15.93 6.05 0.60
C ASN A 325 14.94 5.04 0.01
N TYR A 326 14.03 4.51 0.84
CA TYR A 326 13.01 3.59 0.35
C TYR A 326 12.10 4.24 -0.69
N LEU A 327 11.55 5.43 -0.42
CA LEU A 327 10.60 6.10 -1.31
C LEU A 327 11.19 6.31 -2.72
N LEU A 328 12.43 6.78 -2.80
CA LEU A 328 13.12 6.98 -4.08
C LEU A 328 13.36 5.65 -4.80
N SER A 329 13.88 4.66 -4.08
CA SER A 329 14.20 3.35 -4.63
C SER A 329 12.98 2.61 -5.16
N ILE A 330 11.93 2.49 -4.36
CA ILE A 330 10.73 1.76 -4.79
C ILE A 330 10.01 2.50 -5.93
N SER A 331 9.96 3.84 -5.88
CA SER A 331 9.34 4.64 -6.94
C SER A 331 10.04 4.43 -8.28
N ARG A 332 11.39 4.39 -8.27
CA ARG A 332 12.18 4.09 -9.46
C ARG A 332 11.91 2.69 -9.97
N LEU A 333 11.98 1.67 -9.11
CA LEU A 333 11.77 0.27 -9.52
C LEU A 333 10.38 0.08 -10.14
N LEU A 334 9.35 0.60 -9.50
CA LEU A 334 7.97 0.59 -10.00
C LEU A 334 7.85 1.33 -11.34
N SER A 335 8.38 2.55 -11.43
CA SER A 335 8.32 3.34 -12.66
C SER A 335 9.07 2.70 -13.82
N THR A 336 10.22 2.05 -13.55
CA THR A 336 10.98 1.33 -14.58
C THR A 336 10.18 0.15 -15.10
N LEU A 337 9.63 -0.69 -14.23
CA LEU A 337 8.81 -1.83 -14.67
C LEU A 337 7.57 -1.34 -15.45
N ALA A 338 6.85 -0.34 -14.95
CA ALA A 338 5.63 0.13 -15.59
C ALA A 338 5.85 0.82 -16.96
N LYS A 339 7.09 1.18 -17.30
CA LYS A 339 7.45 1.77 -18.60
C LYS A 339 7.71 0.73 -19.69
N GLU A 340 7.94 -0.53 -19.32
CA GLU A 340 8.16 -1.59 -20.31
C GLU A 340 6.87 -1.87 -21.09
N ASP A 341 7.02 -2.15 -22.37
CA ASP A 341 5.93 -2.20 -23.36
C ASP A 341 4.99 -3.40 -23.18
N SER A 342 5.50 -4.54 -22.66
CA SER A 342 4.71 -5.77 -22.50
C SER A 342 4.92 -6.42 -21.13
N PHE A 343 3.97 -7.26 -20.71
CA PHE A 343 4.06 -7.99 -19.45
C PHE A 343 5.21 -8.99 -19.44
N GLU A 344 5.51 -9.61 -20.59
CA GLU A 344 6.64 -10.52 -20.75
C GLU A 344 7.96 -9.82 -20.45
N ILE A 345 8.17 -8.62 -21.01
CA ILE A 345 9.38 -7.82 -20.76
C ILE A 345 9.48 -7.42 -19.28
N ARG A 346 8.36 -6.99 -18.67
CA ARG A 346 8.33 -6.66 -17.23
C ARG A 346 8.70 -7.85 -16.37
N LYS A 347 8.11 -9.01 -16.66
CA LYS A 347 8.34 -10.28 -15.96
C LYS A 347 9.80 -10.71 -16.08
N GLU A 348 10.37 -10.70 -17.28
CA GLU A 348 11.77 -11.04 -17.51
C GLU A 348 12.72 -10.07 -16.81
N SER A 349 12.43 -8.76 -16.88
CA SER A 349 13.21 -7.71 -16.21
C SER A 349 13.22 -7.90 -14.70
N LEU A 350 12.07 -8.17 -14.08
CA LEU A 350 11.98 -8.44 -12.65
C LEU A 350 12.63 -9.78 -12.29
N LEU A 351 12.43 -10.83 -13.08
CA LEU A 351 13.04 -12.14 -12.85
C LEU A 351 14.57 -12.06 -12.88
N LYS A 352 15.14 -11.30 -13.82
CA LYS A 352 16.59 -11.03 -13.88
C LYS A 352 17.07 -10.35 -12.60
N ARG A 353 16.35 -9.34 -12.11
CA ARG A 353 16.68 -8.67 -10.84
C ARG A 353 16.61 -9.63 -9.65
N VAL A 354 15.61 -10.50 -9.59
CA VAL A 354 15.48 -11.54 -8.56
C VAL A 354 16.67 -12.50 -8.60
N GLN A 355 17.09 -12.94 -9.78
CA GLN A 355 18.27 -13.81 -9.94
C GLN A 355 19.56 -13.11 -9.53
N THR A 356 19.74 -11.83 -9.90
CA THR A 356 20.88 -11.02 -9.46
C THR A 356 20.90 -10.87 -7.95
N ALA A 357 19.76 -10.54 -7.33
CA ALA A 357 19.66 -10.43 -5.87
C ALA A 357 20.06 -11.74 -5.19
N ARG A 358 19.57 -12.89 -5.66
CA ARG A 358 19.95 -14.21 -5.12
C ARG A 358 21.45 -14.47 -5.22
N LYS A 359 22.08 -14.13 -6.35
CA LYS A 359 23.53 -14.25 -6.51
C LYS A 359 24.28 -13.36 -5.51
N LEU A 360 23.83 -12.12 -5.32
CA LEU A 360 24.45 -11.19 -4.35
C LEU A 360 24.32 -11.68 -2.91
N TYR A 361 23.18 -12.26 -2.52
CA TYR A 361 23.07 -12.91 -1.21
C TYR A 361 24.10 -14.04 -1.05
N SER A 362 24.27 -14.89 -2.07
CA SER A 362 25.28 -15.95 -2.04
C SER A 362 26.71 -15.41 -2.00
N GLU A 363 27.00 -14.28 -2.65
CA GLU A 363 28.30 -13.61 -2.61
C GLU A 363 28.60 -13.04 -1.22
N ILE A 364 27.65 -12.31 -0.63
CA ILE A 364 27.73 -11.77 0.74
C ILE A 364 27.99 -12.90 1.76
N GLU A 365 27.31 -14.04 1.59
CA GLU A 365 27.45 -15.19 2.47
C GLU A 365 28.79 -15.93 2.26
N ASN A 366 29.11 -16.30 1.03
CA ASN A 366 30.24 -17.18 0.74
C ASN A 366 31.58 -16.44 0.77
N ASP A 367 31.63 -15.21 0.28
CA ASP A 367 32.90 -14.49 0.07
C ASP A 367 33.21 -13.58 1.26
N PHE A 368 32.18 -12.93 1.83
CA PHE A 368 32.33 -11.99 2.94
C PHE A 368 31.98 -12.55 4.32
N LYS A 369 31.45 -13.80 4.37
CA LYS A 369 31.04 -14.49 5.59
C LYS A 369 30.01 -13.71 6.42
N VAL A 370 29.10 -13.01 5.73
CA VAL A 370 27.99 -12.29 6.35
C VAL A 370 26.69 -13.05 6.09
N TYR A 371 26.02 -13.45 7.17
CA TYR A 371 24.77 -14.20 7.11
C TYR A 371 23.61 -13.25 7.42
N LEU A 372 22.88 -12.84 6.39
CA LEU A 372 21.67 -12.03 6.56
C LEU A 372 20.48 -12.93 6.90
N ASP A 373 19.89 -12.75 8.08
CA ASP A 373 18.80 -13.57 8.59
C ASP A 373 17.48 -12.80 8.71
N ASN A 374 16.41 -13.50 9.10
CA ASN A 374 15.14 -12.89 9.48
C ASN A 374 14.61 -11.93 8.38
N GLU A 375 14.33 -10.68 8.75
CA GLU A 375 13.77 -9.64 7.88
C GLU A 375 14.74 -9.25 6.74
N SER A 376 16.04 -9.48 6.93
CA SER A 376 17.09 -9.15 5.94
C SER A 376 17.47 -10.32 5.04
N SER A 377 16.90 -11.50 5.26
CA SER A 377 17.17 -12.68 4.43
C SER A 377 16.47 -12.62 3.07
N ASN A 378 16.83 -13.53 2.17
CA ASN A 378 16.26 -13.64 0.82
C ASN A 378 14.95 -14.44 0.73
N TYR A 379 14.22 -14.59 1.84
CA TYR A 379 13.10 -15.52 2.03
C TYR A 379 12.02 -15.48 0.93
N HIS A 380 11.77 -14.31 0.33
CA HIS A 380 10.71 -14.10 -0.67
C HIS A 380 11.16 -14.36 -2.11
N LEU A 381 12.47 -14.28 -2.40
CA LEU A 381 12.99 -14.36 -3.77
C LEU A 381 12.73 -15.72 -4.43
N GLY A 382 12.63 -16.78 -3.62
CA GLY A 382 12.23 -18.12 -4.08
C GLY A 382 10.82 -18.12 -4.66
N THR A 383 9.84 -17.71 -3.85
CA THR A 383 8.42 -17.63 -4.26
C THR A 383 8.24 -16.69 -5.45
N TRP A 384 8.90 -15.53 -5.45
CA TRP A 384 8.82 -14.58 -6.56
C TRP A 384 9.34 -15.17 -7.87
N ALA A 385 10.50 -15.84 -7.84
CA ALA A 385 11.04 -16.49 -9.04
C ALA A 385 10.13 -17.60 -9.57
N THR A 386 9.52 -18.39 -8.67
CA THR A 386 8.56 -19.42 -9.06
C THR A 386 7.33 -18.82 -9.71
N PHE A 387 6.71 -17.82 -9.08
CA PHE A 387 5.50 -17.16 -9.59
C PHE A 387 5.73 -16.46 -10.93
N LEU A 388 6.84 -15.73 -11.07
CA LEU A 388 7.19 -15.11 -12.34
C LEU A 388 7.49 -16.14 -13.44
N LYS A 389 7.74 -17.41 -13.14
CA LYS A 389 7.99 -18.45 -14.18
C LYS A 389 6.76 -19.27 -14.52
N SER A 390 5.83 -19.44 -13.60
CA SER A 390 4.68 -20.35 -13.71
C SER A 390 3.46 -19.77 -14.42
N THR A 391 3.37 -18.44 -14.44
CA THR A 391 2.39 -17.64 -15.21
C THR A 391 3.13 -17.00 -16.35
#